data_AF-A0A945ZET7-F1
#
_entry.id   AF-A0A945ZET7-F1
#
_cell.length_a   1.000
_cell.length_b   1.000
_cell.length_c   1.000
_cell.angle_alpha   90.00
_cell.angle_beta   90.00
_cell.angle_gamma   90.00
#
_symmetry.space_group_name_H-M   'P 1'
#
loop_
_entity.id
_entity.type
_entity.pdbx_description
1 polymer ?
#
loop_
_entity_poly.entity_id
_entity_poly.type
_entity_poly.pdbx_seq_one_letter_code
_entity_poly.pdbx_strand_id
1 'polypeptide(L)'
;MRSIALGLIVMVITTLVSFSAGLAFRQGFKGASIVFYLVIVSLIAPPFLISFGLGIGFTSIGLQSQWWTGGLGAHLTWTLPFGVLIMFAIFSRLDTSIEEAAQDQGATKWQRLAFVIIPIVAPGILAVALFGFTLSYDEFSRSSLVTGSGSTLPVEMVTVRGTAARPSLYAVGTMTTIFSLIIISGTFLTLYLLDRRRGLLGGSKVAEGEIYGKKLGDDAQPAE
;
A
#
# COMPACT_ATOMS: atom_id res chain seq x y z
N MET A 1 27.88 2.47 6.42
CA MET A 1 27.77 3.26 5.17
C MET A 1 26.78 2.68 4.16
N ARG A 2 26.76 1.35 3.93
CA ARG A 2 25.88 0.71 2.93
C ARG A 2 24.39 1.00 3.09
N SER A 3 23.84 0.96 4.30
CA SER A 3 22.41 1.30 4.52
C SER A 3 22.05 2.74 4.19
N ILE A 4 22.95 3.69 4.45
CA ILE A 4 22.71 5.10 4.13
C ILE A 4 22.71 5.26 2.61
N ALA A 5 23.70 4.70 1.93
CA ALA A 5 23.77 4.73 0.47
C ALA A 5 22.53 4.07 -0.17
N LEU A 6 22.15 2.88 0.30
CA LEU A 6 20.96 2.17 -0.17
C LEU A 6 19.68 2.98 0.10
N GLY A 7 19.55 3.54 1.30
CA GLY A 7 18.43 4.40 1.69
C GLY A 7 18.27 5.61 0.77
N LEU A 8 19.38 6.30 0.47
CA LEU A 8 19.38 7.47 -0.42
C LEU A 8 19.03 7.08 -1.87
N ILE A 9 19.56 5.95 -2.37
CA ILE A 9 19.25 5.46 -3.71
C ILE A 9 17.75 5.12 -3.81
N VAL A 10 17.23 4.37 -2.83
CA VAL A 10 15.80 4.01 -2.77
C VAL A 10 14.94 5.27 -2.69
N MET A 11 15.30 6.23 -1.83
CA MET A 11 14.61 7.52 -1.72
C MET A 11 14.50 8.22 -3.08
N VAL A 12 15.61 8.36 -3.80
CA VAL A 12 15.63 9.07 -5.10
C VAL A 12 14.77 8.32 -6.12
N ILE A 13 14.97 7.00 -6.26
CA ILE A 13 14.22 6.18 -7.21
C ILE A 13 12.71 6.23 -6.88
N THR A 14 12.35 6.00 -5.61
CA THR A 14 10.96 6.02 -5.18
C THR A 14 10.31 7.37 -5.45
N THR A 15 10.99 8.47 -5.15
CA THR A 15 10.45 9.81 -5.38
C THR A 15 10.21 10.09 -6.86
N LEU A 16 11.21 9.82 -7.71
CA LEU A 16 11.12 10.07 -9.15
C LEU A 16 10.05 9.22 -9.82
N VAL A 17 10.01 7.92 -9.50
CA VAL A 17 9.02 6.99 -10.07
C VAL A 17 7.62 7.34 -9.58
N SER A 18 7.46 7.62 -8.28
CA SER A 18 6.15 7.97 -7.71
C SER A 18 5.61 9.28 -8.25
N PHE A 19 6.46 10.31 -8.36
CA PHE A 19 6.08 11.59 -8.95
C PHE A 19 5.63 11.41 -10.40
N SER A 20 6.41 10.68 -11.20
CA SER A 20 6.08 10.41 -12.61
C SER A 20 4.79 9.60 -12.74
N ALA A 21 4.61 8.58 -11.90
CA ALA A 21 3.38 7.78 -11.88
C ALA A 21 2.15 8.63 -11.51
N GLY A 22 2.26 9.49 -10.50
CA GLY A 22 1.19 10.39 -10.10
C GLY A 22 0.80 11.39 -11.18
N LEU A 23 1.80 11.98 -11.85
CA LEU A 23 1.56 12.88 -12.98
C LEU A 23 0.88 12.13 -14.15
N ALA A 24 1.33 10.91 -14.47
CA ALA A 24 0.71 10.08 -15.50
C ALA A 24 -0.72 9.70 -15.13
N PHE A 25 -0.97 9.31 -13.87
CA PHE A 25 -2.31 8.95 -13.39
C PHE A 25 -3.29 10.10 -13.51
N ARG A 26 -2.86 11.34 -13.21
CA ARG A 26 -3.66 12.56 -13.42
C ARG A 26 -4.07 12.76 -14.88
N GLN A 27 -3.23 12.37 -15.83
CA GLN A 27 -3.51 12.49 -17.28
C GLN A 27 -4.46 11.40 -17.83
N GLY A 28 -4.84 10.40 -17.02
CA GLY A 28 -5.84 9.41 -17.42
C GLY A 28 -5.40 8.46 -18.54
N PHE A 29 -4.28 7.75 -18.35
CA PHE A 29 -3.79 6.79 -19.35
C PHE A 29 -4.55 5.45 -19.33
N LYS A 30 -4.58 4.78 -20.50
CA LYS A 30 -5.17 3.44 -20.67
C LYS A 30 -4.36 2.43 -19.83
N GLY A 31 -4.96 1.90 -18.77
CA GLY A 31 -4.31 0.96 -17.84
C GLY A 31 -4.08 1.50 -16.42
N ALA A 32 -4.48 2.73 -16.13
CA ALA A 32 -4.35 3.33 -14.80
C ALA A 32 -4.95 2.46 -13.67
N SER A 33 -6.11 1.84 -13.90
CA SER A 33 -6.74 0.93 -12.93
C SER A 33 -5.90 -0.34 -12.69
N ILE A 34 -5.30 -0.92 -13.73
CA ILE A 34 -4.45 -2.11 -13.59
C ILE A 34 -3.22 -1.75 -12.75
N VAL A 35 -2.56 -0.64 -13.06
CA VAL A 35 -1.41 -0.15 -12.29
C VAL A 35 -1.80 0.10 -10.83
N PHE A 36 -2.96 0.73 -10.59
CA PHE A 36 -3.47 0.96 -9.25
C PHE A 36 -3.67 -0.35 -8.48
N TYR A 37 -4.32 -1.35 -9.07
CA TYR A 37 -4.53 -2.64 -8.41
C TYR A 37 -3.22 -3.41 -8.20
N LEU A 38 -2.28 -3.36 -9.14
CA LEU A 38 -0.95 -3.96 -8.97
C LEU A 38 -0.20 -3.33 -7.80
N VAL A 39 -0.26 -2.01 -7.67
CA VAL A 39 0.31 -1.26 -6.54
C VAL A 39 -0.31 -1.73 -5.21
N ILE A 40 -1.64 -1.87 -5.14
CA ILE A 40 -2.33 -2.35 -3.94
C ILE A 40 -1.95 -3.79 -3.61
N VAL A 41 -1.92 -4.70 -4.60
CA VAL A 41 -1.54 -6.11 -4.41
C VAL A 41 -0.09 -6.22 -3.89
N SER A 42 0.82 -5.40 -4.42
CA SER A 42 2.21 -5.35 -3.96
C SER A 42 2.34 -5.00 -2.47
N LEU A 43 1.42 -4.21 -1.92
CA LEU A 43 1.39 -3.82 -0.50
C LEU A 43 0.83 -4.90 0.44
N ILE A 44 0.25 -5.96 -0.09
CA ILE A 44 -0.26 -7.06 0.72
C ILE A 44 0.80 -8.16 0.83
N ALA A 45 1.80 -8.14 -0.06
CA ALA A 45 2.84 -9.15 -0.13
C ALA A 45 3.62 -9.26 1.20
N PRO A 46 3.66 -10.44 1.83
CA PRO A 46 4.39 -10.64 3.07
C PRO A 46 5.90 -10.36 2.89
N PRO A 47 6.52 -9.50 3.73
CA PRO A 47 7.92 -9.08 3.57
C PRO A 47 8.91 -10.23 3.45
N PHE A 48 8.72 -11.27 4.28
CA PHE A 48 9.56 -12.46 4.28
C PHE A 48 9.46 -13.28 2.99
N LEU A 49 8.26 -13.40 2.41
CA LEU A 49 8.07 -14.11 1.14
C LEU A 49 8.76 -13.39 -0.01
N ILE A 50 8.74 -12.06 -0.01
CA ILE A 50 9.47 -11.25 -0.98
C ILE A 50 10.98 -11.47 -0.85
N SER A 51 11.52 -11.40 0.38
CA SER A 51 12.95 -11.63 0.63
C SER A 51 13.40 -13.02 0.16
N PHE A 52 12.65 -14.05 0.54
CA PHE A 52 12.92 -15.43 0.16
C PHE A 52 12.80 -15.66 -1.36
N GLY A 53 11.73 -15.15 -1.96
CA GLY A 53 11.48 -15.26 -3.39
C GLY A 53 12.55 -14.58 -4.24
N LEU A 54 12.95 -13.35 -3.88
CA LEU A 54 14.06 -12.67 -4.56
C LEU A 54 15.39 -13.43 -4.35
N GLY A 55 15.68 -13.92 -3.15
CA GLY A 55 16.92 -14.66 -2.88
C GLY A 55 17.06 -15.93 -3.74
N ILE A 56 15.97 -16.71 -3.86
CA ILE A 56 15.92 -17.86 -4.78
C ILE A 56 16.03 -17.38 -6.22
N GLY A 57 15.25 -16.38 -6.61
CA GLY A 57 15.22 -15.87 -7.98
C GLY A 57 16.59 -15.45 -8.49
N PHE A 58 17.33 -14.68 -7.70
CA PHE A 58 18.71 -14.27 -8.00
C PHE A 58 19.64 -15.48 -8.17
N THR A 59 19.53 -16.46 -7.27
CA THR A 59 20.34 -17.68 -7.33
C THR A 59 20.01 -18.52 -8.58
N SER A 60 18.73 -18.66 -8.93
CA SER A 60 18.26 -19.44 -10.08
C SER A 60 18.73 -18.87 -11.42
N ILE A 61 18.88 -17.55 -11.53
CA ILE A 61 19.39 -16.88 -12.73
C ILE A 61 20.92 -16.68 -12.72
N GLY A 62 21.62 -17.25 -11.73
CA GLY A 62 23.08 -17.17 -11.61
C GLY A 62 23.61 -15.79 -11.17
N LEU A 63 22.75 -14.90 -10.66
CA LEU A 63 23.15 -13.60 -10.15
C LEU A 63 23.49 -13.66 -8.65
N GLN A 64 24.59 -13.01 -8.29
CA GLN A 64 24.97 -12.83 -6.90
C GLN A 64 24.08 -11.77 -6.25
N SER A 65 23.34 -12.16 -5.22
CA SER A 65 22.49 -11.25 -4.47
C SER A 65 23.33 -10.42 -3.51
N GLN A 66 23.28 -9.10 -3.69
CA GLN A 66 24.03 -8.11 -2.93
C GLN A 66 23.08 -7.02 -2.42
N TRP A 67 23.54 -6.20 -1.47
CA TRP A 67 22.75 -5.06 -0.96
C TRP A 67 22.25 -4.09 -2.05
N TRP A 68 23.03 -3.88 -3.12
CA TRP A 68 22.68 -2.94 -4.19
C TRP A 68 21.86 -3.57 -5.32
N THR A 69 21.81 -4.90 -5.42
CA THR A 69 20.97 -5.62 -6.40
C THR A 69 19.70 -6.14 -5.74
N GLY A 70 19.82 -7.24 -5.02
CA GLY A 70 18.72 -7.91 -4.35
C GLY A 70 18.15 -7.08 -3.20
N GLY A 71 19.01 -6.41 -2.43
CA GLY A 71 18.57 -5.46 -1.39
C GLY A 71 17.78 -4.30 -1.98
N LEU A 72 18.32 -3.64 -3.00
CA LEU A 72 17.64 -2.55 -3.70
C LEU A 72 16.26 -2.99 -4.23
N GLY A 73 16.21 -4.12 -4.95
CA GLY A 73 14.96 -4.65 -5.47
C GLY A 73 13.94 -4.95 -4.37
N ALA A 74 14.39 -5.60 -3.29
CA ALA A 74 13.53 -5.92 -2.16
C ALA A 74 12.95 -4.67 -1.48
N HIS A 75 13.73 -3.60 -1.32
CA HIS A 75 13.23 -2.36 -0.71
C HIS A 75 12.22 -1.66 -1.64
N LEU A 76 12.50 -1.61 -2.94
CA LEU A 76 11.63 -0.99 -3.94
C LEU A 76 10.25 -1.67 -4.05
N THR A 77 10.13 -2.96 -3.72
CA THR A 77 8.85 -3.69 -3.74
C THR A 77 7.78 -3.08 -2.83
N TRP A 78 8.18 -2.30 -1.83
CA TRP A 78 7.26 -1.65 -0.90
C TRP A 78 7.34 -0.13 -0.94
N THR A 79 8.53 0.45 -1.09
CA THR A 79 8.64 1.91 -1.13
C THR A 79 7.99 2.50 -2.37
N LEU A 80 8.06 1.82 -3.52
CA LEU A 80 7.39 2.26 -4.76
C LEU A 80 5.87 2.28 -4.63
N PRO A 81 5.17 1.18 -4.30
CA PRO A 81 3.72 1.23 -4.22
C PRO A 81 3.22 2.22 -3.17
N PHE A 82 3.92 2.36 -2.03
CA PHE A 82 3.58 3.41 -1.06
C PHE A 82 3.75 4.82 -1.61
N GLY A 83 4.92 5.14 -2.18
CA GLY A 83 5.17 6.46 -2.75
C GLY A 83 4.20 6.79 -3.88
N VAL A 84 3.89 5.82 -4.74
CA VAL A 84 2.95 5.97 -5.85
C VAL A 84 1.54 6.28 -5.32
N LEU A 85 1.04 5.57 -4.30
CA LEU A 85 -0.27 5.87 -3.71
C LEU A 85 -0.32 7.26 -3.09
N ILE A 86 0.74 7.68 -2.40
CA ILE A 86 0.84 9.04 -1.84
C ILE A 86 0.76 10.07 -2.98
N MET A 87 1.52 9.88 -4.06
CA MET A 87 1.48 10.81 -5.20
C MET A 87 0.13 10.78 -5.92
N PHE A 88 -0.54 9.63 -6.04
CA PHE A 88 -1.91 9.55 -6.56
C PHE A 88 -2.86 10.40 -5.73
N ALA A 89 -2.81 10.28 -4.40
CA ALA A 89 -3.64 11.06 -3.50
C ALA A 89 -3.36 12.57 -3.64
N ILE A 90 -2.09 12.97 -3.77
CA ILE A 90 -1.70 14.38 -3.92
C ILE A 90 -2.18 14.95 -5.26
N PHE A 91 -1.89 14.27 -6.36
CA PHE A 91 -2.31 14.74 -7.69
C PHE A 91 -3.81 14.71 -7.92
N SER A 92 -4.55 13.83 -7.23
CA SER A 92 -6.02 13.80 -7.27
C SER A 92 -6.67 15.03 -6.60
N ARG A 93 -5.93 15.72 -5.72
CA ARG A 93 -6.40 16.92 -5.02
C ARG A 93 -5.96 18.22 -5.68
N LEU A 94 -5.08 18.15 -6.67
CA LEU A 94 -4.60 19.33 -7.39
C LEU A 94 -5.71 19.87 -8.31
N ASP A 95 -6.09 21.12 -8.09
CA ASP A 95 -7.11 21.78 -8.91
C ASP A 95 -6.54 22.10 -10.30
N THR A 96 -7.24 21.65 -11.33
CA THR A 96 -6.91 21.90 -12.75
C THR A 96 -7.07 23.37 -13.11
N SER A 97 -7.93 24.12 -12.41
CA SER A 97 -8.16 25.55 -12.68
C SER A 97 -6.89 26.40 -12.56
N ILE A 98 -5.97 26.01 -11.67
CA ILE A 98 -4.68 26.71 -11.46
C ILE A 98 -3.76 26.50 -12.68
N GLU A 99 -3.77 25.30 -13.27
CA GLU A 99 -3.00 24.99 -14.48
C GLU A 99 -3.61 25.63 -15.73
N GLU A 100 -4.93 25.77 -15.79
CA GLU A 100 -5.65 26.47 -16.85
C GLU A 100 -5.39 27.97 -16.78
N ALA A 101 -5.47 28.59 -15.60
CA ALA A 101 -5.15 30.01 -15.42
C ALA A 101 -3.69 30.33 -15.83
N ALA A 102 -2.74 29.44 -15.52
CA ALA A 102 -1.37 29.60 -15.98
C ALA A 102 -1.24 29.47 -17.51
N GLN A 103 -2.02 28.58 -18.13
CA GLN A 103 -2.08 28.43 -19.58
C GLN A 103 -2.68 29.67 -20.26
N ASP A 104 -3.72 30.27 -19.67
CA ASP A 104 -4.35 31.50 -20.17
C ASP A 104 -3.37 32.69 -20.15
N GLN A 105 -2.45 32.69 -19.18
CA GLN A 105 -1.33 33.64 -19.09
C GLN A 105 -0.17 33.31 -20.06
N GLY A 106 -0.34 32.33 -20.96
CA GLY A 106 0.65 31.96 -21.97
C GLY A 106 1.73 30.97 -21.51
N ALA A 107 1.58 30.35 -20.33
CA ALA A 107 2.58 29.40 -19.84
C ALA A 107 2.58 28.10 -20.67
N THR A 108 3.77 27.70 -21.14
CA THR A 108 4.02 26.41 -21.78
C THR A 108 3.84 25.24 -20.80
N LYS A 109 3.70 24.01 -21.30
CA LYS A 109 3.57 22.80 -20.46
C LYS A 109 4.72 22.65 -19.46
N TRP A 110 5.95 22.92 -19.89
CA TRP A 110 7.14 22.86 -19.02
C TRP A 110 7.13 23.96 -17.95
N GLN A 111 6.70 25.17 -18.29
CA GLN A 111 6.57 26.25 -17.32
C GLN A 111 5.49 25.94 -16.28
N ARG A 112 4.34 25.41 -16.69
CA ARG A 112 3.30 24.97 -15.76
C ARG A 112 3.81 23.87 -14.82
N LEU A 113 4.52 22.89 -15.34
CA LEU A 113 5.11 21.84 -14.52
C LEU A 113 6.11 22.42 -13.49
N ALA A 114 7.08 23.21 -13.96
CA ALA A 114 8.18 23.71 -13.13
C ALA A 114 7.78 24.80 -12.13
N PHE A 115 6.89 25.72 -12.52
CA PHE A 115 6.57 26.92 -11.75
C PHE A 115 5.20 26.87 -11.06
N VAL A 116 4.33 25.92 -11.41
CA VAL A 116 2.99 25.79 -10.80
C VAL A 116 2.86 24.44 -10.11
N ILE A 117 2.95 23.34 -10.86
CA ILE A 117 2.68 21.99 -10.33
C ILE A 117 3.74 21.61 -9.28
N ILE A 118 5.03 21.64 -9.64
CA ILE A 118 6.11 21.20 -8.75
C ILE A 118 6.11 21.98 -7.43
N PRO A 119 6.02 23.32 -7.38
CA PRO A 119 5.96 24.06 -6.12
C PRO A 119 4.75 23.69 -5.25
N ILE A 120 3.58 23.46 -5.84
CA ILE A 120 2.37 23.06 -5.11
C ILE A 120 2.53 21.66 -4.51
N VAL A 121 3.10 20.70 -5.26
CA VAL A 121 3.28 19.33 -4.79
C VAL A 121 4.61 19.09 -4.06
N ALA A 122 5.52 20.06 -4.03
CA ALA A 122 6.84 19.98 -3.40
C ALA A 122 6.83 19.44 -1.96
N PRO A 123 5.96 19.90 -1.03
CA PRO A 123 5.90 19.32 0.31
C PRO A 123 5.54 17.82 0.27
N GLY A 124 4.71 17.42 -0.69
CA GLY A 124 4.37 16.03 -0.98
C GLY A 124 5.55 15.21 -1.48
N ILE A 125 6.30 15.75 -2.45
CA ILE A 125 7.52 15.12 -2.97
C ILE A 125 8.52 14.90 -1.83
N LEU A 126 8.71 15.90 -0.95
CA LEU A 126 9.59 15.79 0.21
C LEU A 126 9.11 14.71 1.18
N ALA A 127 7.80 14.64 1.44
CA ALA A 127 7.22 13.59 2.28
C ALA A 127 7.48 12.19 1.71
N VAL A 128 7.30 11.99 0.40
CA VAL A 128 7.59 10.71 -0.27
C VAL A 128 9.08 10.37 -0.20
N ALA A 129 9.95 11.35 -0.40
CA ALA A 129 11.40 11.16 -0.31
C ALA A 129 11.82 10.71 1.09
N LEU A 130 11.42 11.45 2.11
CA LEU A 130 11.74 11.11 3.50
C LEU A 130 11.15 9.75 3.89
N PHE A 131 9.92 9.46 3.49
CA PHE A 131 9.29 8.18 3.76
C PHE A 131 10.01 7.02 3.07
N GLY A 132 10.40 7.17 1.80
CA GLY A 132 11.19 6.18 1.07
C GLY A 132 12.55 5.91 1.71
N PHE A 133 13.22 6.96 2.21
CA PHE A 133 14.46 6.82 2.97
C PHE A 133 14.22 6.07 4.28
N THR A 134 13.26 6.51 5.10
CA THR A 134 12.97 5.92 6.42
C THR A 134 12.60 4.45 6.31
N LEU A 135 11.68 4.11 5.38
CA LEU A 135 11.29 2.73 5.13
C LEU A 135 12.48 1.87 4.71
N SER A 136 13.33 2.37 3.81
CA SER A 136 14.50 1.64 3.34
C SER A 136 15.57 1.47 4.43
N TYR A 137 15.75 2.50 5.27
CA TYR A 137 16.76 2.52 6.31
C TYR A 137 16.43 1.56 7.46
N ASP A 138 15.14 1.43 7.82
CA ASP A 138 14.64 0.53 8.88
C ASP A 138 14.28 -0.87 8.37
N GLU A 139 14.50 -1.16 7.08
CA GLU A 139 14.12 -2.44 6.51
C GLU A 139 15.10 -3.56 6.90
N PHE A 140 14.61 -4.51 7.69
CA PHE A 140 15.29 -5.74 8.03
C PHE A 140 14.66 -6.96 7.34
N SER A 141 13.32 -7.08 7.40
CA SER A 141 12.61 -8.30 7.01
C SER A 141 12.69 -8.59 5.51
N ARG A 142 12.72 -7.56 4.65
CA ARG A 142 12.89 -7.74 3.20
C ARG A 142 14.34 -7.97 2.80
N SER A 143 15.28 -7.49 3.60
CA SER A 143 16.72 -7.55 3.31
C SER A 143 17.36 -8.85 3.80
N SER A 144 16.80 -9.49 4.83
CA SER A 144 17.44 -10.57 5.59
C SER A 144 17.87 -11.79 4.78
N LEU A 145 17.17 -12.14 3.71
CA LEU A 145 17.47 -13.33 2.88
C LEU A 145 18.04 -12.98 1.51
N VAL A 146 18.24 -11.69 1.21
CA VAL A 146 18.56 -11.22 -0.14
C VAL A 146 19.84 -10.36 -0.20
N THR A 147 20.36 -9.83 0.91
CA THR A 147 21.53 -8.92 0.87
C THR A 147 22.90 -9.59 0.84
N GLY A 148 22.97 -10.92 0.94
CA GLY A 148 24.22 -11.69 0.81
C GLY A 148 25.31 -11.30 1.82
N SER A 149 26.58 -11.43 1.43
CA SER A 149 27.76 -11.14 2.28
C SER A 149 27.99 -9.65 2.56
N GLY A 150 27.31 -8.76 1.83
CA GLY A 150 27.34 -7.32 2.04
C GLY A 150 26.11 -6.82 2.76
N SER A 151 25.87 -7.23 4.01
CA SER A 151 24.64 -6.93 4.74
C SER A 151 24.41 -5.42 5.02
N THR A 152 23.14 -5.04 5.17
CA THR A 152 22.75 -3.69 5.64
C THR A 152 22.87 -3.62 7.17
N LEU A 153 23.04 -2.42 7.72
CA LEU A 153 23.14 -2.18 9.17
C LEU A 153 22.06 -2.89 10.00
N PRO A 154 20.74 -2.84 9.66
CA PRO A 154 19.73 -3.57 10.43
C PRO A 154 19.96 -5.09 10.43
N VAL A 155 20.38 -5.66 9.29
CA VAL A 155 20.70 -7.09 9.17
C VAL A 155 21.93 -7.43 10.01
N GLU A 156 23.01 -6.64 9.92
CA GLU A 156 24.23 -6.83 10.71
C GLU A 156 23.97 -6.75 12.23
N MET A 157 23.13 -5.81 12.67
CA MET A 157 22.80 -5.68 14.11
C MET A 157 22.07 -6.91 14.67
N VAL A 158 21.19 -7.54 13.87
CA VAL A 158 20.48 -8.76 14.28
C VAL A 158 21.40 -9.98 14.23
N THR A 159 22.30 -10.09 13.25
CA THR A 159 23.23 -11.22 13.16
C THR A 159 24.31 -11.20 14.25
N VAL A 160 24.79 -10.02 14.65
CA VAL A 160 25.78 -9.83 15.73
C VAL A 160 25.21 -10.21 17.12
N ARG A 161 23.89 -10.20 17.31
CA ARG A 161 23.24 -10.67 18.55
C ARG A 161 23.27 -12.19 18.77
N GLY A 162 23.94 -12.93 17.90
CA GLY A 162 24.20 -14.36 18.05
C GLY A 162 23.04 -15.20 17.53
N THR A 163 23.33 -15.95 16.47
CA THR A 163 22.52 -17.06 15.94
C THR A 163 22.53 -18.25 16.92
N ALA A 164 21.99 -18.05 18.12
CA ALA A 164 21.39 -19.17 18.83
C ALA A 164 19.95 -19.25 18.33
N ALA A 165 19.57 -20.34 17.67
CA ALA A 165 18.17 -20.64 17.39
C ALA A 165 17.46 -20.78 18.75
N ARG A 166 16.92 -19.67 19.27
CA ARG A 166 16.18 -19.67 20.54
C ARG A 166 14.76 -20.12 20.22
N PRO A 167 14.27 -21.24 20.80
CA PRO A 167 12.89 -21.69 20.61
C PRO A 167 11.84 -20.59 20.88
N SER A 168 12.19 -19.60 21.69
CA SER A 168 11.37 -18.41 21.95
C SER A 168 11.04 -17.59 20.70
N LEU A 169 11.91 -17.53 19.69
CA LEU A 169 11.63 -16.77 18.45
C LEU A 169 10.55 -17.47 17.62
N TYR A 170 10.61 -18.80 17.51
CA TYR A 170 9.55 -19.58 16.87
C TYR A 170 8.24 -19.46 17.64
N ALA A 171 8.29 -19.50 18.98
CA ALA A 171 7.11 -19.32 19.83
C ALA A 171 6.43 -17.96 19.63
N VAL A 172 7.19 -16.87 19.52
CA VAL A 172 6.64 -15.53 19.21
C VAL A 172 6.00 -15.52 17.82
N GLY A 173 6.61 -16.14 16.82
CA GLY A 173 6.02 -16.30 15.49
C GLY A 173 4.70 -17.06 15.51
N THR A 174 4.63 -18.18 16.23
CA THR A 174 3.39 -18.96 16.39
C THR A 174 2.33 -18.17 17.16
N MET A 175 2.71 -17.46 18.22
CA MET A 175 1.80 -16.63 19.02
C MET A 175 1.21 -15.49 18.19
N THR A 176 2.04 -14.81 17.39
CA THR A 176 1.59 -13.72 16.51
C THR A 176 0.67 -14.25 15.41
N THR A 177 0.93 -15.46 14.91
CA THR A 177 0.07 -16.13 13.93
C THR A 177 -1.30 -16.48 14.55
N ILE A 178 -1.31 -17.09 15.74
CA ILE A 178 -2.54 -17.41 16.47
C ILE A 178 -3.35 -16.14 16.77
N PHE A 179 -2.68 -15.08 17.23
CA PHE A 179 -3.32 -13.80 17.52
C PHE A 179 -3.97 -13.19 16.27
N SER A 180 -3.26 -13.19 15.14
CA SER A 180 -3.79 -12.75 13.84
C SER A 180 -5.00 -13.57 13.42
N LEU A 181 -4.95 -14.90 13.56
CA LEU A 181 -6.07 -15.78 13.25
C LEU A 181 -7.28 -15.50 14.12
N ILE A 182 -7.11 -15.24 15.42
CA ILE A 182 -8.20 -14.87 16.33
C ILE A 182 -8.88 -13.58 15.87
N ILE A 183 -8.11 -12.54 15.52
CA ILE A 183 -8.67 -11.28 15.04
C ILE A 183 -9.43 -11.48 13.73
N ILE A 184 -8.86 -12.22 12.77
CA ILE A 184 -9.48 -12.51 11.49
C ILE A 184 -10.80 -13.27 11.71
N SER A 185 -10.76 -14.37 12.47
CA SER A 185 -11.95 -15.16 12.80
C SER A 185 -13.01 -14.36 13.56
N GLY A 186 -12.60 -13.52 14.51
CA GLY A 186 -13.52 -12.63 15.24
C GLY A 186 -14.17 -11.60 14.33
N THR A 187 -13.42 -11.06 13.37
CA THR A 187 -13.95 -10.12 12.37
C THR A 187 -14.98 -10.83 11.47
N PHE A 188 -14.65 -12.00 10.94
CA PHE A 188 -15.58 -12.81 10.13
C PHE A 188 -16.83 -13.21 10.91
N LEU A 189 -16.69 -13.63 12.18
CA LEU A 189 -17.81 -13.98 13.04
C LEU A 189 -18.72 -12.77 13.28
N THR A 190 -18.13 -11.60 13.55
CA THR A 190 -18.90 -10.36 13.75
C THR A 190 -19.70 -10.01 12.50
N LEU A 191 -19.09 -10.09 11.32
CA LEU A 191 -19.77 -9.86 10.05
C LEU A 191 -20.91 -10.87 9.83
N TYR A 192 -20.66 -12.17 10.07
CA TYR A 192 -21.68 -13.21 9.95
C TYR A 192 -22.86 -12.99 10.91
N LEU A 193 -22.60 -12.60 12.16
CA LEU A 193 -23.64 -12.31 13.14
C LEU A 193 -24.44 -11.05 12.79
N LEU A 194 -23.80 -10.02 12.22
CA LEU A 194 -24.47 -8.81 11.75
C LEU A 194 -25.36 -9.09 10.55
N ASP A 195 -24.93 -9.93 9.60
CA ASP A 195 -25.76 -10.34 8.46
C ASP A 195 -26.95 -11.19 8.91
N ARG A 196 -26.76 -12.09 9.88
CA ARG A 196 -27.86 -12.85 10.47
C ARG A 196 -28.88 -11.96 11.19
N ARG A 197 -28.43 -10.89 11.86
CA ARG A 197 -29.32 -9.89 12.49
C ARG A 197 -30.05 -9.03 11.47
N ARG A 198 -29.42 -8.67 10.36
CA ARG A 198 -30.06 -7.93 9.25
C ARG A 198 -31.16 -8.76 8.57
N GLY A 199 -30.97 -10.08 8.43
CA GLY A 199 -32.02 -10.99 7.95
C GLY A 199 -33.26 -11.04 8.86
N LEU A 200 -33.08 -10.99 10.19
CA LEU A 200 -34.19 -11.01 11.16
C LEU A 200 -34.95 -9.67 11.23
N LEU A 201 -34.26 -8.55 11.09
CA LEU A 201 -34.89 -7.21 11.06
C LEU A 201 -35.56 -6.91 9.69
N GLY A 202 -35.05 -7.48 8.60
CA GLY A 202 -35.69 -7.41 7.28
C GLY A 202 -37.03 -8.16 7.22
N GLY A 203 -37.11 -9.33 7.88
CA GLY A 203 -38.36 -10.10 7.97
C GLY A 203 -39.47 -9.41 8.75
N SER A 204 -39.12 -8.66 9.81
CA SER A 204 -40.11 -7.91 10.60
C SER A 204 -40.75 -6.76 9.82
N LYS A 205 -39.98 -6.04 8.99
CA LYS A 205 -40.51 -4.93 8.17
C LYS A 205 -41.38 -5.40 7.01
N VAL A 206 -41.09 -6.57 6.43
CA VAL A 206 -41.92 -7.18 5.38
C VAL A 206 -43.25 -7.65 5.96
N ALA A 207 -43.24 -8.32 7.12
CA ALA A 207 -44.46 -8.76 7.80
C ALA A 207 -45.34 -7.58 8.27
N GLU A 208 -44.74 -6.50 8.76
CA GLU A 208 -45.46 -5.31 9.23
C GLU A 208 -46.09 -4.52 8.07
N GLY A 209 -45.39 -4.42 6.93
CA GLY A 209 -45.93 -3.81 5.70
C GLY A 209 -47.08 -4.59 5.07
N GLU A 210 -47.04 -5.93 5.14
CA GLU A 210 -48.10 -6.81 4.63
C GLU A 210 -49.37 -6.75 5.50
N ILE A 211 -49.21 -6.65 6.84
CA ILE A 211 -50.34 -6.49 7.78
C ILE A 211 -50.99 -5.11 7.66
N TYR A 212 -50.20 -4.04 7.49
CA TYR A 212 -50.75 -2.69 7.27
C TYR A 212 -51.46 -2.56 5.92
N GLY A 213 -50.90 -3.15 4.85
CA GLY A 213 -51.54 -3.18 3.53
C GLY A 213 -52.86 -3.95 3.53
N LYS A 214 -52.95 -5.03 4.32
CA LYS A 214 -54.18 -5.82 4.46
C LYS A 214 -55.27 -5.09 5.26
N LYS A 215 -54.91 -4.34 6.31
CA LYS A 215 -55.88 -3.52 7.08
C LYS A 215 -56.46 -2.38 6.26
N LEU A 216 -55.65 -1.68 5.45
CA LEU A 216 -56.18 -0.63 4.56
C LEU A 216 -57.10 -1.19 3.45
N GLY A 217 -56.91 -2.46 3.06
CA GLY A 217 -57.78 -3.12 2.09
C GLY A 217 -59.15 -3.51 2.65
N ASP A 218 -59.21 -3.95 3.91
CA ASP A 218 -60.45 -4.31 4.60
C ASP A 218 -61.27 -3.06 5.00
N ASP A 219 -60.61 -1.97 5.40
CA ASP A 219 -61.28 -0.72 5.81
C ASP A 219 -61.82 0.10 4.61
N ALA A 220 -61.47 -0.28 3.37
CA ALA A 220 -61.89 0.40 2.14
C ALA A 220 -63.14 -0.22 1.48
N GLN A 221 -63.86 -1.10 2.18
CA GLN A 221 -65.12 -1.66 1.68
C GLN A 221 -66.28 -0.73 2.05
N PRO A 222 -66.97 -0.10 1.09
CA PRO A 222 -68.03 0.86 1.38
C PRO A 222 -69.21 0.12 2.00
N ALA A 223 -69.67 0.59 3.16
CA ALA A 223 -70.98 0.21 3.69
C ALA A 223 -72.05 0.63 2.68
N GLU A 224 -72.85 -0.35 2.26
CA GLU A 224 -74.00 -0.21 1.35
C GLU A 224 -74.98 0.89 1.77
#